data_AF-A0A0F9UD50-F1
#
_entry.id   AF-A0A0F9UD50-F1
#
_cell.length_a   1.000
_cell.length_b   1.000
_cell.length_c   1.000
_cell.angle_alpha   90.00
_cell.angle_beta   90.00
_cell.angle_gamma   90.00
#
_symmetry.space_group_name_H-M   'P 1'
#
loop_
_entity.id
_entity.type
_entity.pdbx_description
1 polymer ?
#
loop_
_entity_poly.entity_id
_entity_poly.type
_entity_poly.pdbx_seq_one_letter_code
_entity_poly.pdbx_strand_id
1 'polypeptide(L)'
;MIITQMSGKNSGKNVMTMAKISKPELMQLFENMLWANSPKDWILQSTYFHETLFVSMIIKTSDNNKNQKIRRNFNLKTISDRSEDLWGLASDCIDEMKNDIKK
;
A
#
# COMPACT_ATOMS: atom_id res chain seq x y z
N MET A 1 -57.41 29.79 9.33
CA MET A 1 -56.59 29.36 8.18
C MET A 1 -55.55 30.45 7.99
N ILE A 2 -54.31 30.30 8.41
CA ILE A 2 -53.25 29.47 7.81
C ILE A 2 -52.50 28.70 8.93
N ILE A 3 -52.22 27.42 8.70
CA ILE A 3 -51.40 26.56 9.54
C ILE A 3 -49.97 26.68 9.03
N THR A 4 -49.00 26.97 9.90
CA THR A 4 -47.58 26.82 9.57
C THR A 4 -46.95 25.83 10.54
N GLN A 5 -46.74 24.61 10.05
CA GLN A 5 -45.92 23.59 10.69
C GLN A 5 -44.45 23.99 10.55
N MET A 6 -43.70 24.07 11.66
CA MET A 6 -42.24 24.05 11.63
C MET A 6 -41.78 22.62 11.92
N SER A 7 -41.38 21.93 10.86
CA SER A 7 -40.84 20.58 10.84
C SER A 7 -39.33 20.59 11.11
N GLY A 8 -38.90 19.71 12.03
CA GLY A 8 -37.68 18.91 11.92
C GLY A 8 -36.32 19.62 12.01
N LYS A 9 -35.75 19.68 13.23
CA LYS A 9 -34.29 19.72 13.42
C LYS A 9 -33.72 18.32 13.17
N ASN A 10 -33.27 18.05 11.94
CA ASN A 10 -32.28 17.00 11.66
C ASN A 10 -31.00 17.68 11.18
N SER A 11 -30.11 18.04 12.11
CA SER A 11 -28.75 18.46 11.76
C SER A 11 -27.91 17.20 11.61
N GLY A 12 -27.58 16.89 10.36
CA GLY A 12 -26.94 15.67 9.92
C GLY A 12 -25.58 15.45 10.56
N LYS A 13 -25.34 14.18 10.92
CA LYS A 13 -24.00 13.63 11.04
C LYS A 13 -23.32 13.85 9.68
N ASN A 14 -22.33 14.75 9.63
CA ASN A 14 -21.36 14.80 8.54
C ASN A 14 -20.56 13.49 8.58
N VAL A 15 -21.11 12.44 7.97
CA VAL A 15 -20.35 11.26 7.60
C VAL A 15 -19.50 11.73 6.43
N MET A 16 -18.25 12.12 6.68
CA MET A 16 -17.25 12.23 5.61
C MET A 16 -17.12 10.84 5.01
N THR A 17 -17.86 10.58 3.94
CA THR A 17 -17.68 9.40 3.11
C THR A 17 -16.25 9.47 2.60
N MET A 18 -15.34 8.67 3.18
CA MET A 18 -14.04 8.42 2.56
C MET A 18 -14.31 8.04 1.11
N ALA A 19 -13.75 8.83 0.19
CA ALA A 19 -13.81 8.51 -1.23
C ALA A 19 -13.33 7.06 -1.38
N LYS A 20 -14.15 6.20 -1.99
CA LYS A 20 -13.76 4.81 -2.25
C LYS A 20 -12.54 4.84 -3.17
N ILE A 21 -11.36 4.64 -2.61
CA ILE A 21 -10.12 4.51 -3.37
C ILE A 21 -10.31 3.35 -4.34
N SER A 22 -10.03 3.57 -5.62
CA SER A 22 -10.13 2.50 -6.60
C SER A 22 -9.05 1.44 -6.39
N LYS A 23 -9.28 0.20 -6.85
CA LYS A 23 -8.29 -0.89 -6.73
C LYS A 23 -6.90 -0.50 -7.30
N PRO A 24 -6.80 0.14 -8.49
CA PRO A 24 -5.51 0.57 -9.02
C PRO A 24 -4.82 1.65 -8.19
N GLU A 25 -5.59 2.64 -7.69
CA GLU A 25 -5.05 3.69 -6.82
C GLU A 25 -4.53 3.11 -5.50
N LEU A 26 -5.22 2.12 -4.93
CA LEU A 26 -4.79 1.45 -3.72
C LEU A 26 -3.47 0.69 -3.93
N MET A 27 -3.33 0.02 -5.07
CA MET A 27 -2.08 -0.65 -5.45
C MET A 27 -0.94 0.34 -5.66
N GLN A 28 -1.20 1.44 -6.37
CA GLN A 28 -0.21 2.49 -6.58
C GLN A 28 0.22 3.13 -5.26
N LEU A 29 -0.73 3.38 -4.36
CA LEU A 29 -0.44 3.92 -3.04
C LEU A 29 0.48 2.98 -2.25
N PHE A 30 0.17 1.68 -2.24
CA PHE A 30 0.99 0.69 -1.58
C PHE A 30 2.39 0.58 -2.20
N GLU A 31 2.51 0.62 -3.53
CA GLU A 31 3.81 0.67 -4.22
C GLU A 31 4.64 1.89 -3.80
N ASN A 32 4.02 3.07 -3.73
CA ASN A 32 4.70 4.28 -3.28
C ASN A 32 5.23 4.13 -1.84
N MET A 33 4.47 3.48 -0.96
CA MET A 33 4.93 3.20 0.41
C MET A 33 6.08 2.20 0.45
N LEU A 34 6.07 1.16 -0.39
CA LEU A 34 7.21 0.25 -0.53
C LEU A 34 8.46 1.00 -0.99
N TRP A 35 8.33 1.88 -1.97
CA TRP A 35 9.44 2.70 -2.45
C TRP A 35 9.97 3.63 -1.36
N ALA A 36 9.09 4.30 -0.61
CA ALA A 36 9.47 5.21 0.47
C ALA A 36 10.19 4.51 1.63
N ASN A 37 9.85 3.25 1.92
CA ASN A 37 10.50 2.46 2.97
C ASN A 37 11.79 1.75 2.49
N SER A 38 12.01 1.65 1.18
CA SER A 38 13.17 0.95 0.61
C SER A 38 14.48 1.72 0.83
N PRO A 39 15.60 1.03 1.13
CA PRO A 39 16.92 1.64 1.11
C PRO A 39 17.25 2.28 -0.26
N LYS A 40 17.98 3.40 -0.23
CA LYS A 40 18.26 4.23 -1.42
C LYS A 40 19.06 3.51 -2.52
N ASP A 41 19.83 2.50 -2.13
CA ASP A 41 20.70 1.71 -3.00
C ASP A 41 19.98 0.50 -3.63
N TRP A 42 18.71 0.26 -3.26
CA TRP A 42 17.90 -0.82 -3.81
C TRP A 42 17.07 -0.33 -4.98
N ILE A 43 16.90 -1.20 -5.97
CA ILE A 43 16.05 -0.93 -7.13
C ILE A 43 14.75 -1.72 -6.97
N LEU A 44 13.65 -1.00 -6.74
CA LEU A 44 12.30 -1.55 -6.70
C LEU A 44 11.75 -1.66 -8.13
N GLN A 45 11.25 -2.84 -8.48
CA GLN A 45 10.45 -3.10 -9.66
C GLN A 45 9.14 -3.75 -9.24
N SER A 46 8.02 -3.23 -9.73
CA SER A 46 6.70 -3.80 -9.49
C SER A 46 6.04 -4.21 -10.80
N THR A 47 5.10 -5.16 -10.74
CA THR A 47 4.18 -5.44 -11.83
C THR A 47 2.86 -5.90 -11.23
N TYR A 48 1.77 -5.28 -11.67
CA TYR A 48 0.43 -5.67 -11.28
C TYR A 48 -0.17 -6.62 -12.31
N PHE A 49 -0.61 -7.80 -11.88
CA PHE A 49 -1.22 -8.81 -12.74
C PHE A 49 -2.23 -9.65 -11.96
N HIS A 50 -3.44 -9.84 -12.50
CA HIS A 50 -4.52 -10.64 -11.89
C HIS A 50 -4.68 -10.39 -10.38
N GLU A 51 -4.97 -9.14 -10.01
CA GLU A 51 -5.19 -8.73 -8.61
C GLU A 51 -4.00 -8.97 -7.67
N THR A 52 -2.80 -9.20 -8.21
CA THR A 52 -1.59 -9.44 -7.44
C THR A 52 -0.53 -8.43 -7.83
N LEU A 53 0.05 -7.74 -6.85
CA LEU A 53 1.23 -6.91 -7.02
C LEU A 53 2.48 -7.76 -6.79
N PHE A 54 3.25 -7.99 -7.85
CA PHE A 54 4.55 -8.64 -7.77
C PHE A 54 5.62 -7.58 -7.58
N VAL A 55 6.41 -7.70 -6.52
CA VAL A 55 7.47 -6.75 -6.16
C VAL A 55 8.80 -7.48 -6.22
N SER A 56 9.77 -6.88 -6.91
CA SER A 56 11.15 -7.33 -7.00
C SER A 56 12.07 -6.23 -6.51
N MET A 57 12.95 -6.55 -5.57
CA MET A 57 14.05 -5.67 -5.16
C MET A 57 15.35 -6.22 -5.70
N ILE A 58 16.13 -5.36 -6.36
CA ILE A 58 17.48 -5.69 -6.82
C ILE A 58 18.46 -4.93 -5.93
N ILE A 59 19.33 -5.69 -5.24
CA ILE A 59 20.30 -5.18 -4.28
C ILE A 59 21.70 -5.47 -4.81
N LYS A 60 22.57 -4.45 -4.84
CA LYS A 60 23.99 -4.64 -5.15
C LYS A 60 24.73 -5.07 -3.89
N THR A 61 25.27 -6.29 -3.89
CA THR A 61 26.09 -6.76 -2.78
C THR A 61 27.54 -6.29 -2.96
N SER A 62 28.19 -5.89 -1.86
CA SER A 62 29.59 -5.41 -1.85
C SER A 62 30.58 -6.51 -2.25
N ASP A 63 30.23 -7.78 -2.01
CA ASP A 63 31.21 -8.86 -2.00
C ASP A 63 31.45 -9.55 -3.35
N ASN A 64 30.74 -9.21 -4.43
CA ASN A 64 30.98 -9.93 -5.70
C ASN A 64 30.48 -9.26 -6.98
N ASN A 65 30.12 -7.97 -6.96
CA ASN A 65 29.46 -7.30 -8.08
C ASN A 65 28.20 -8.06 -8.57
N LYS A 66 27.65 -8.93 -7.71
CA LYS A 66 26.48 -9.76 -7.96
C LYS A 66 25.26 -9.05 -7.41
N ASN A 67 24.24 -8.97 -8.25
CA ASN A 67 22.94 -8.48 -7.84
C ASN A 67 22.19 -9.60 -7.12
N GLN A 68 21.74 -9.35 -5.90
CA GLN A 68 20.75 -10.20 -5.23
C GLN A 68 19.35 -9.70 -5.62
N LYS A 69 18.47 -10.62 -6.02
CA LYS A 69 17.08 -10.30 -6.36
C LYS A 69 16.16 -10.96 -5.34
N ILE A 70 15.43 -10.15 -4.59
CA ILE A 70 14.41 -10.62 -3.64
C ILE A 70 13.03 -10.33 -4.23
N ARG A 71 12.08 -11.26 -4.08
CA ARG A 71 10.73 -11.12 -4.61
C ARG A 71 9.69 -11.30 -3.50
N ARG A 72 8.62 -10.52 -3.58
CA ARG A 72 7.40 -10.65 -2.77
C ARG A 72 6.18 -10.45 -3.67
N ASN A 73 5.03 -10.94 -3.22
CA ASN A 73 3.77 -10.73 -3.91
C ASN A 73 2.69 -10.36 -2.90
N PHE A 74 1.77 -9.51 -3.31
CA PHE A 74 0.69 -9.01 -2.47
C PHE A 74 -0.61 -9.09 -3.24
N ASN A 75 -1.54 -9.89 -2.73
CA ASN A 75 -2.89 -9.95 -3.28
C ASN A 75 -3.65 -8.68 -2.91
N LEU A 76 -4.50 -8.20 -3.83
CA LEU A 76 -5.35 -7.04 -3.64
C LEU A 76 -6.19 -7.14 -2.38
N LYS A 77 -6.68 -8.35 -2.08
CA LYS A 77 -7.44 -8.61 -0.86
C LYS A 77 -6.63 -8.25 0.38
N THR A 78 -5.39 -8.72 0.48
CA THR A 78 -4.49 -8.42 1.60
C THR A 78 -4.26 -6.91 1.75
N ILE A 79 -4.01 -6.22 0.64
CA ILE A 79 -3.79 -4.76 0.63
C ILE A 79 -5.07 -4.01 1.02
N SER A 80 -6.23 -4.51 0.59
CA SER A 80 -7.55 -3.93 0.91
C SER A 80 -7.91 -4.11 2.38
N ASP A 81 -7.72 -5.32 2.91
CA ASP A 81 -7.95 -5.66 4.32
C ASP A 81 -7.03 -4.84 5.25
N ARG A 82 -5.87 -4.41 4.74
CA ARG A 82 -4.86 -3.58 5.43
C ARG A 82 -4.86 -2.11 4.98
N SER A 83 -5.92 -1.63 4.31
CA SER A 83 -5.93 -0.32 3.66
C SER A 83 -5.69 0.88 4.60
N GLU A 84 -6.06 0.74 5.88
CA GLU A 84 -5.81 1.77 6.91
C GLU A 84 -4.37 1.76 7.44
N ASP A 85 -3.61 0.69 7.18
CA ASP A 85 -2.24 0.50 7.65
C ASP A 85 -1.33 -0.02 6.51
N LEU A 86 -1.40 0.62 5.35
CA LEU A 86 -0.53 0.30 4.21
C LEU A 86 0.94 0.63 4.49
N TRP A 87 1.19 1.63 5.34
CA TRP A 87 2.55 2.01 5.72
C TRP A 87 3.21 0.91 6.55
N GLY A 88 2.51 0.37 7.56
CA GLY A 88 3.00 -0.77 8.34
C GLY A 88 3.25 -1.98 7.46
N LEU A 89 2.31 -2.31 6.56
CA LEU A 89 2.46 -3.44 5.63
C LEU A 89 3.69 -3.29 4.73
N ALA A 90 3.97 -2.07 4.25
CA ALA A 90 5.14 -1.78 3.44
C ALA A 90 6.44 -1.85 4.25
N SER A 91 6.44 -1.32 5.48
CA SER A 91 7.59 -1.37 6.39
C SER A 91 7.96 -2.82 6.72
N ASP A 92 6.97 -3.63 7.13
CA ASP A 92 7.13 -5.04 7.46
C ASP A 92 7.75 -5.82 6.29
N CYS A 93 7.24 -5.58 5.07
CA CYS A 93 7.78 -6.17 3.85
C CYS A 93 9.26 -5.85 3.64
N ILE A 94 9.64 -4.57 3.77
CA ILE A 94 11.03 -4.16 3.58
C ILE A 94 11.93 -4.73 4.67
N ASP A 95 11.48 -4.78 5.92
CA ASP A 95 12.26 -5.31 7.03
C ASP A 95 12.45 -6.83 6.92
N GLU A 96 11.43 -7.56 6.48
CA GLU A 96 11.57 -8.97 6.10
C GLU A 96 12.61 -9.15 4.98
N MET A 97 12.56 -8.32 3.93
CA MET A 97 13.55 -8.39 2.84
C MET A 97 14.97 -8.04 3.31
N LYS A 98 15.15 -7.10 4.26
CA LYS A 98 16.46 -6.81 4.85
C LYS A 98 17.02 -8.02 5.58
N ASN A 99 16.17 -8.78 6.27
CA ASN A 99 16.58 -10.00 6.98
C ASN A 99 17.01 -11.12 6.01
N ASP A 100 16.45 -11.15 4.80
CA ASP A 100 16.85 -12.08 3.74
C ASP A 100 18.24 -11.78 3.15
N ILE A 101 18.79 -10.57 3.34
CA ILE A 101 20.06 -10.12 2.73
C ILE A 101 21.32 -10.67 3.44
N LYS A 102 21.16 -11.52 4.45
CA LYS A 102 22.30 -12.08 5.22
C LYS A 102 22.31 -13.62 5.28
N LYS A 103 21.66 -14.29 4.33
CA LYS A 103 21.78 -15.73 4.09
C LYS A 103 22.40 -15.98 2.72
#